data_AF-A0A7S3CVX3-F1
#
_entry.id   AF-A0A7S3CVX3-F1
#
_cell.length_a   1.000
_cell.length_b   1.000
_cell.length_c   1.000
_cell.angle_alpha   90.00
_cell.angle_beta   90.00
_cell.angle_gamma   90.00
#
_symmetry.space_group_name_H-M   'P 1'
#
loop_
_entity.id
_entity.type
_entity.pdbx_description
1 polymer ?
#
loop_
_entity_poly.entity_id
_entity_poly.type
_entity_poly.pdbx_seq_one_letter_code
_entity_poly.pdbx_strand_id
1 'polypeptide(L)'
;MSEKEEIEAQPTPSEALNEEEESSAAVQDTNFMTCREGQATKVEGESHEEANKKLRGKLRELSFQAEVDRQEIQRLKDDLLKQQQLNVTQVRDSLVVQARVASAEEELLKSQ
;
A
#
# COMPACT_ATOMS: atom_id res chain seq x y z
N MET A 1 4.23 -5.55 -32.75
CA MET A 1 2.84 -5.71 -33.24
C MET A 1 2.12 -6.65 -32.29
N SER A 2 1.27 -6.05 -31.46
CA SER A 2 0.12 -6.60 -30.73
C SER A 2 0.27 -7.88 -29.89
N GLU A 3 0.45 -7.64 -28.59
CA GLU A 3 -0.39 -8.08 -27.46
C GLU A 3 -1.48 -9.13 -27.72
N LYS A 4 -1.49 -10.17 -26.87
CA LYS A 4 -2.72 -10.69 -26.25
C LYS A 4 -2.40 -11.18 -24.83
N GLU A 5 -2.76 -10.36 -23.85
CA GLU A 5 -3.00 -10.76 -22.47
C GLU A 5 -4.32 -11.54 -22.41
N GLU A 6 -4.31 -12.70 -21.76
CA GLU A 6 -5.49 -13.50 -21.47
C GLU A 6 -5.76 -13.38 -19.96
N ILE A 7 -6.76 -12.57 -19.61
CA ILE A 7 -7.18 -12.32 -18.24
C ILE A 7 -8.26 -13.36 -17.90
N GLU A 8 -7.92 -14.28 -16.99
CA GLU A 8 -8.86 -15.24 -16.39
C GLU A 8 -9.88 -14.49 -15.51
N ALA A 9 -11.15 -14.49 -15.92
CA ALA A 9 -12.24 -13.89 -15.19
C ALA A 9 -12.67 -14.81 -14.04
N GLN A 10 -12.66 -14.30 -12.79
CA GLN A 10 -13.22 -15.00 -11.64
C GLN A 10 -14.75 -14.85 -11.60
N PRO A 11 -15.50 -15.92 -11.26
CA PRO A 11 -16.96 -15.88 -11.24
C PRO A 11 -17.51 -15.18 -9.98
N THR A 12 -18.48 -14.29 -10.19
CA THR A 12 -19.29 -13.66 -9.13
C THR A 12 -20.40 -14.60 -8.67
N PRO A 13 -20.63 -14.79 -7.35
CA PRO A 13 -21.84 -15.48 -6.88
C PRO A 13 -22.98 -14.46 -6.76
N SER A 14 -23.65 -14.21 -7.87
CA SER A 14 -24.99 -13.61 -7.91
C SER A 14 -25.82 -14.43 -8.87
N GLU A 15 -26.31 -15.58 -8.39
CA GLU A 15 -27.42 -16.35 -8.96
C GLU A 15 -27.53 -17.68 -8.19
N ALA A 16 -28.23 -17.64 -7.07
CA ALA A 16 -28.82 -18.83 -6.45
C ALA A 16 -30.17 -18.41 -5.85
N LEU A 17 -31.04 -17.92 -6.73
CA LEU A 17 -32.48 -17.82 -6.50
C LEU A 17 -33.12 -18.73 -7.54
N ASN A 18 -33.55 -19.91 -7.11
CA ASN A 18 -34.59 -20.74 -7.72
C ASN A 18 -35.23 -21.46 -6.51
N GLU A 19 -36.41 -21.03 -6.08
CA GLU A 19 -37.69 -21.60 -6.56
C GLU A 19 -37.80 -23.08 -6.21
N GLU A 20 -38.40 -23.38 -5.06
CA GLU A 20 -39.36 -24.48 -4.96
C GLU A 20 -40.54 -24.02 -4.09
N GLU A 21 -41.69 -23.89 -4.76
CA GLU A 21 -43.01 -23.68 -4.21
C GLU A 21 -43.59 -24.99 -3.63
N GLU A 22 -44.50 -24.80 -2.67
CA GLU A 22 -45.63 -25.68 -2.31
C GLU A 22 -45.38 -27.08 -1.72
N SER A 23 -45.64 -27.21 -0.41
CA SER A 23 -46.51 -28.29 0.06
C SER A 23 -47.24 -27.89 1.34
N SER A 24 -48.54 -27.66 1.17
CA SER A 24 -49.56 -27.47 2.20
C SER A 24 -49.82 -28.75 3.00
N ALA A 25 -50.42 -28.57 4.19
CA ALA A 25 -51.11 -29.53 5.05
C ALA A 25 -50.30 -30.24 6.16
N ALA A 26 -50.39 -29.68 7.37
CA ALA A 26 -50.92 -30.37 8.56
C ALA A 26 -51.05 -29.38 9.73
N VAL A 27 -52.30 -29.05 10.08
CA VAL A 27 -52.67 -28.40 11.35
C VAL A 27 -52.79 -29.50 12.41
N GLN A 28 -52.10 -29.33 13.55
CA GLN A 28 -52.31 -29.92 14.90
C GLN A 28 -50.95 -29.84 15.63
N ASP A 29 -50.78 -29.51 16.91
CA ASP A 29 -51.67 -29.15 18.00
C ASP A 29 -50.83 -28.35 19.02
N THR A 30 -51.52 -27.44 19.70
CA THR A 30 -51.20 -26.74 20.96
C THR A 30 -49.82 -26.95 21.60
N ASN A 31 -48.99 -25.89 21.58
CA ASN A 31 -48.04 -25.63 22.65
C ASN A 31 -48.29 -24.23 23.20
N PHE A 32 -48.78 -24.18 24.43
CA PHE A 32 -48.93 -22.99 25.26
C PHE A 32 -47.52 -22.46 25.57
N MET A 33 -47.01 -21.52 24.77
CA MET A 33 -45.79 -20.79 25.12
C MET A 33 -46.17 -19.63 26.05
N THR A 34 -45.92 -19.84 27.34
CA THR A 34 -45.83 -18.76 28.32
C THR A 34 -44.74 -17.78 27.89
N CYS A 35 -45.09 -16.50 27.76
CA CYS A 35 -44.12 -15.43 27.58
C CYS A 35 -43.23 -15.35 28.84
N ARG A 36 -42.11 -16.08 28.85
CA ARG A 36 -41.00 -15.76 29.76
C ARG A 36 -40.30 -14.58 29.11
N GLU A 37 -40.43 -13.41 29.73
CA GLU A 37 -39.72 -12.18 29.37
C GLU A 37 -38.30 -12.53 28.94
N GLY A 38 -38.03 -12.40 27.64
CA GLY A 38 -36.70 -12.60 27.11
C GLY A 38 -35.80 -11.57 27.77
N GLN A 39 -34.88 -12.03 28.63
CA GLN A 39 -33.75 -11.21 28.99
C GLN A 39 -33.06 -10.83 27.67
N ALA A 40 -33.11 -9.55 27.33
CA ALA A 40 -32.34 -9.01 26.22
C ALA A 40 -30.87 -9.25 26.55
N THR A 41 -30.29 -10.32 26.00
CA THR A 41 -28.85 -10.49 26.00
C THR A 41 -28.29 -9.37 25.15
N LYS A 42 -27.69 -8.38 25.82
CA LYS A 42 -26.99 -7.26 25.20
C LYS A 42 -25.81 -7.85 24.43
N VAL A 43 -26.00 -8.10 23.14
CA VAL A 43 -24.88 -8.47 22.27
C VAL A 43 -24.05 -7.20 22.12
N GLU A 44 -22.94 -7.13 22.85
CA GLU A 44 -21.97 -6.04 22.76
C GLU A 44 -21.19 -6.18 21.44
N GLY A 45 -21.85 -5.79 20.34
CA GLY A 45 -21.17 -5.50 19.07
C GLY A 45 -20.90 -4.00 18.98
N GLU A 46 -19.71 -3.62 18.50
CA GLU A 46 -19.51 -2.23 18.05
C GLU A 46 -20.53 -1.93 16.96
N SER A 47 -21.22 -0.79 17.09
CA SER A 47 -22.16 -0.40 16.04
C SER A 47 -21.40 -0.19 14.72
N HIS A 48 -22.05 -0.48 13.59
CA HIS A 48 -21.45 -0.22 12.27
C HIS A 48 -20.99 1.24 12.10
N GLU A 49 -21.63 2.18 12.79
CA GLU A 49 -21.25 3.59 12.81
C GLU A 49 -19.92 3.83 13.55
N GLU A 50 -19.74 3.21 14.72
CA GLU A 50 -18.49 3.28 15.49
C GLU A 50 -17.32 2.65 14.73
N ALA A 51 -17.54 1.49 14.11
CA ALA A 51 -16.54 0.83 13.29
C ALA A 51 -16.13 1.71 12.09
N ASN A 52 -17.09 2.31 11.38
CA ASN A 52 -16.81 3.24 10.28
C ASN A 52 -16.05 4.48 10.74
N LYS A 53 -16.41 5.04 11.91
CA LYS A 53 -15.70 6.19 12.49
C LYS A 53 -14.23 5.84 12.79
N LYS A 54 -13.97 4.67 13.35
CA LYS A 54 -12.60 4.17 13.61
C LYS A 54 -11.82 3.96 12.32
N LEU A 55 -12.42 3.33 11.31
CA LEU A 55 -11.78 3.11 10.01
C LEU A 55 -11.41 4.44 9.32
N ARG A 56 -12.30 5.43 9.33
CA ARG A 56 -12.00 6.78 8.81
C ARG A 56 -10.87 7.46 9.58
N GLY A 57 -10.80 7.24 10.90
CA GLY A 57 -9.68 7.70 11.73
C GLY A 57 -8.35 7.11 11.27
N LYS A 58 -8.28 5.77 11.17
CA LYS A 58 -7.09 5.05 10.70
C LYS A 58 -6.69 5.45 9.28
N LEU A 59 -7.65 5.64 8.39
CA LEU A 59 -7.37 6.07 7.02
C LEU A 59 -6.71 7.46 6.98
N ARG A 60 -7.17 8.39 7.81
CA ARG A 60 -6.54 9.73 7.91
C ARG A 60 -5.12 9.64 8.46
N GLU A 61 -4.92 8.85 9.51
CA GLU A 61 -3.59 8.65 10.11
C GLU A 61 -2.61 8.04 9.11
N LEU A 62 -3.01 6.96 8.41
CA LEU A 62 -2.19 6.34 7.37
C LEU A 62 -1.92 7.29 6.20
N SER A 63 -2.91 8.08 5.78
CA SER A 63 -2.73 9.05 4.70
C SER A 63 -1.76 10.16 5.09
N PHE A 64 -1.82 10.62 6.35
CA PHE A 64 -0.88 11.59 6.88
C PHE A 64 0.55 11.01 6.95
N GLN A 65 0.70 9.79 7.47
CA GLN A 65 1.99 9.12 7.54
C GLN A 65 2.59 8.91 6.15
N ALA A 66 1.79 8.49 5.17
CA ALA A 66 2.25 8.32 3.79
C ALA A 66 2.75 9.62 3.17
N GLU A 67 2.12 10.77 3.48
CA GLU A 67 2.58 12.08 3.02
C GLU A 67 3.90 12.48 3.68
N VAL A 68 4.05 12.25 4.98
CA VAL A 68 5.31 12.49 5.71
C VAL A 68 6.44 11.64 5.13
N ASP A 69 6.19 10.34 4.94
CA ASP A 69 7.18 9.42 4.39
C ASP A 69 7.56 9.82 2.95
N ARG A 70 6.59 10.25 2.13
CA ARG A 70 6.85 10.77 0.78
C ARG A 70 7.78 11.98 0.79
N GLN A 71 7.55 12.92 1.71
CA GLN A 71 8.39 14.11 1.85
C GLN A 71 9.81 13.74 2.30
N GLU A 72 9.95 12.80 3.23
CA GLU A 72 11.27 12.35 3.70
C GLU A 72 12.03 11.59 2.60
N ILE A 73 11.35 10.73 1.82
CA ILE A 73 11.94 10.07 0.65
C ILE A 73 12.46 11.10 -0.35
N GLN A 74 11.68 12.15 -0.62
CA GLN A 74 12.09 13.21 -1.54
C GLN A 74 13.33 13.96 -1.01
N ARG A 75 13.35 14.29 0.28
CA ARG A 75 14.51 14.92 0.94
C ARG A 75 15.77 14.06 0.82
N LEU A 76 15.66 12.78 1.16
CA LEU A 76 16.78 11.83 1.09
C LEU A 76 17.29 11.65 -0.34
N LYS A 77 16.39 11.62 -1.33
CA LYS A 77 16.75 11.56 -2.75
C LYS A 77 17.56 12.80 -3.16
N ASP A 78 17.11 13.99 -2.77
CA ASP A 78 17.78 15.23 -3.12
C ASP A 78 19.17 15.32 -2.47
N ASP A 79 19.30 14.86 -1.22
CA ASP A 79 20.59 14.80 -0.53
C ASP A 79 21.55 13.80 -1.16
N LEU A 80 21.05 12.62 -1.58
CA LEU A 80 21.83 11.63 -2.31
C LEU A 80 22.37 12.19 -3.64
N LEU A 81 21.53 12.89 -4.40
CA LEU A 81 21.93 13.50 -5.67
C LEU A 81 23.00 14.59 -5.48
N LYS A 82 22.87 15.42 -4.44
CA LYS A 82 23.90 16.40 -4.08
C LYS A 82 25.23 15.73 -3.73
N GLN A 83 25.19 14.66 -2.92
CA GLN A 83 26.39 13.92 -2.54
C GLN A 83 27.05 13.26 -3.75
N GLN A 84 26.26 12.66 -4.65
CA GLN A 84 26.76 12.08 -5.88
C GLN A 84 27.45 13.12 -6.76
N GLN A 85 26.85 14.31 -6.92
CA GLN A 85 27.43 15.41 -7.70
C GLN A 85 28.76 15.89 -7.09
N LEU A 86 28.83 16.00 -5.76
CA LEU A 86 30.06 16.37 -5.06
C LEU A 86 31.17 15.34 -5.31
N ASN A 87 30.85 14.05 -5.17
CA ASN A 87 31.82 12.97 -5.38
C ASN A 87 32.35 12.95 -6.82
N VAL A 88 31.47 13.08 -7.82
CA VAL A 88 31.86 13.16 -9.24
C VAL A 88 32.80 14.34 -9.46
N THR A 89 32.49 15.49 -8.87
CA THR A 89 33.33 16.70 -8.97
C THR A 89 34.71 16.46 -8.36
N GLN A 90 34.78 15.90 -7.15
CA GLN A 90 36.05 15.61 -6.46
C GLN A 90 36.93 14.62 -7.22
N VAL A 91 36.34 13.55 -7.78
CA VAL A 91 37.07 12.56 -8.57
C VAL A 91 37.59 13.20 -9.86
N ARG A 92 36.75 13.97 -10.57
CA ARG A 92 37.17 14.69 -11.78
C ARG A 92 38.34 15.62 -11.50
N ASP A 93 38.24 16.44 -10.45
CA ASP A 93 39.28 17.43 -10.13
C ASP A 93 40.59 16.73 -9.75
N SER A 94 40.51 15.60 -9.04
CA SER A 94 41.67 14.76 -8.72
C SER A 94 42.33 14.19 -9.99
N LEU A 95 41.54 13.72 -10.96
CA LEU A 95 42.06 13.24 -12.25
C LEU A 95 42.74 14.35 -13.06
N VAL A 96 42.18 15.57 -13.04
CA VAL A 96 42.80 16.73 -13.70
C VAL A 96 44.15 17.05 -13.08
N VAL A 97 44.26 17.02 -11.75
CA VAL A 97 45.54 17.23 -11.05
C VAL A 97 46.53 16.14 -11.42
N GLN A 98 46.13 14.87 -11.39
CA GLN A 98 47.00 13.74 -11.77
C GLN A 98 47.50 13.86 -13.22
N ALA A 99 46.63 14.22 -14.17
CA ALA A 99 47.02 14.40 -15.56
C ALA A 99 48.03 15.55 -15.75
N ARG A 100 47.86 16.66 -15.01
CA ARG A 100 48.81 17.78 -15.03
C ARG A 100 50.17 17.39 -14.48
N VAL A 101 50.20 16.64 -13.38
CA VAL A 101 51.45 16.15 -12.78
C VAL A 101 52.16 15.22 -13.76
N ALA A 102 51.45 14.24 -14.34
CA ALA A 102 52.04 13.32 -15.32
C ALA A 102 52.62 14.05 -16.54
N SER A 103 51.92 15.09 -17.05
CA SER A 103 52.42 15.92 -18.14
C SER A 103 53.71 16.67 -17.76
N ALA A 104 53.78 17.23 -16.55
CA ALA A 104 54.96 17.94 -16.07
C ALA A 104 56.15 16.98 -15.86
N GLU A 105 55.90 15.77 -15.35
CA GLU A 105 56.92 14.72 -15.20
C GLU A 105 57.48 14.29 -16.57
N GLU A 106 56.60 14.13 -17.58
CA GLU A 106 57.01 13.80 -18.95
C GLU A 106 57.87 14.90 -19.59
N GLU A 107 57.51 16.18 -19.40
CA GLU A 107 58.30 17.30 -19.88
C GLU A 107 59.68 17.37 -19.22
N LEU A 108 59.75 17.13 -17.90
CA LEU A 108 61.01 17.10 -17.17
C LEU A 108 61.92 15.98 -17.68
N LEU A 109 61.38 14.78 -17.91
CA LEU A 109 62.12 13.64 -18.47
C LEU A 109 62.68 13.93 -19.86
N LYS A 110 61.94 14.65 -20.72
CA LYS A 110 62.41 15.05 -22.06
C LYS A 110 63.50 16.13 -22.03
N SER A 111 63.66 16.83 -20.91
CA SER A 111 64.63 17.91 -20.75
C SER A 111 65.99 17.49 -20.17
N GLN A 112 66.12 16.22 -19.77
CA GLN A 112 67.36 15.59 -19.28
C GLN A 112 68.13 14.93 -20.43
#